data_AF-A0A533S180-F1
#
_entry.id   AF-A0A533S180-F1
#
_cell.length_a   1.000
_cell.length_b   1.000
_cell.length_c   1.000
_cell.angle_alpha   90.00
_cell.angle_beta   90.00
_cell.angle_gamma   90.00
#
_symmetry.space_group_name_H-M   'P 1'
#
loop_
_entity.id
_entity.type
_entity.pdbx_description
1 polymer ?
#
loop_
_entity_poly.entity_id
_entity_poly.type
_entity_poly.pdbx_seq_one_letter_code
_entity_poly.pdbx_strand_id
1 'polypeptide(L)'
;MGQRLLFSIAVVLALGACTSLRSLDGNYPNNGPLLPQGNLQLTSTISYSLEKLVVAGAGAWLLYQIYDPLAPNWQIVEAKVSENVYVFDLKMKRFHTGGSGEAMMVIKRRAEQLRRENGFASYRVVDYVEGIESSTPVAQRYAQGLVQMARSSP
;
A
#
# COMPACT_ATOMS: atom_id res chain seq x y z
N MET A 1 9.42 4.52 -14.30
CA MET A 1 8.61 4.93 -15.46
C MET A 1 7.99 3.74 -16.20
N GLY A 2 8.73 2.65 -16.46
CA GLY A 2 8.27 1.53 -17.32
C GLY A 2 7.09 0.69 -16.80
N GLN A 3 6.96 0.52 -15.48
CA GLN A 3 5.87 -0.31 -14.92
C GLN A 3 4.48 0.32 -15.12
N ARG A 4 4.38 1.65 -15.07
CA ARG A 4 3.12 2.37 -15.33
C ARG A 4 2.71 2.27 -16.79
N LEU A 5 3.67 2.30 -17.73
CA LEU A 5 3.40 2.21 -19.16
C LEU A 5 2.92 0.81 -19.56
N LEU A 6 3.49 -0.24 -18.96
CA LEU A 6 3.09 -1.63 -19.19
C LEU A 6 1.68 -1.91 -18.65
N PHE A 7 1.30 -1.35 -17.49
CA PHE A 7 -0.07 -1.42 -17.00
C PHE A 7 -1.06 -0.68 -17.91
N SER A 8 -0.69 0.48 -18.45
CA SER A 8 -1.55 1.22 -19.40
C SER A 8 -1.80 0.44 -20.69
N ILE A 9 -0.77 -0.24 -21.23
CA ILE A 9 -0.91 -1.05 -22.45
C ILE A 9 -1.76 -2.30 -22.20
N ALA A 10 -1.62 -2.95 -21.03
CA ALA A 10 -2.45 -4.08 -20.65
C ALA A 10 -3.94 -3.69 -20.47
N VAL A 11 -4.20 -2.51 -19.92
CA VAL A 11 -5.57 -1.96 -19.78
C VAL A 11 -6.18 -1.62 -21.14
N VAL A 12 -5.41 -1.05 -22.08
CA VAL A 12 -5.88 -0.75 -23.44
C VAL A 12 -6.14 -2.02 -24.26
N LEU A 13 -5.31 -3.06 -24.11
CA LEU A 13 -5.54 -4.37 -24.75
C LEU A 13 -6.75 -5.11 -24.14
N ALA A 14 -7.02 -4.95 -22.84
CA ALA A 14 -8.23 -5.49 -22.21
C ALA A 14 -9.51 -4.74 -22.64
N LEU A 15 -9.43 -3.42 -22.89
CA LEU A 15 -10.53 -2.62 -23.40
C LEU A 15 -10.82 -2.88 -24.90
N GLY A 16 -9.80 -3.22 -25.70
CA GLY A 16 -9.93 -3.51 -27.13
C GLY A 16 -10.57 -4.88 -27.46
N ALA A 17 -10.61 -5.81 -26.51
CA ALA A 17 -11.22 -7.12 -26.69
C ALA A 17 -12.75 -7.14 -26.45
N CYS A 18 -13.36 -6.02 -26.10
CA CYS A 18 -14.79 -5.90 -25.82
C CYS A 18 -15.56 -5.18 -26.95
N THR A 19 -15.38 -5.55 -28.22
CA THR A 19 -16.25 -5.03 -29.31
C THR A 19 -17.62 -5.71 -29.40
N SER A 20 -17.98 -6.55 -28.41
CA SER A 20 -19.31 -7.13 -28.26
C SER A 20 -19.90 -6.95 -26.87
N LEU A 21 -19.60 -5.83 -26.20
CA LEU A 21 -20.52 -5.29 -25.18
C LEU A 21 -21.78 -4.82 -25.91
N ARG A 22 -22.68 -5.77 -26.22
CA ARG A 22 -24.06 -5.46 -26.58
C ARG A 22 -24.61 -4.57 -25.47
N SER A 23 -25.18 -3.46 -25.91
CA SER A 23 -25.76 -2.39 -25.12
C SER A 23 -26.46 -2.89 -23.85
N LEU A 24 -26.24 -2.17 -22.75
CA LEU A 24 -27.13 -2.17 -21.60
C LEU A 24 -28.47 -1.53 -22.02
N ASP A 25 -29.23 -2.19 -22.90
CA ASP A 25 -30.58 -1.79 -23.28
C ASP A 25 -31.57 -2.44 -22.30
N GLY A 26 -32.04 -1.64 -21.34
CA GLY A 26 -33.05 -2.07 -20.37
C GLY A 26 -33.57 -0.89 -19.54
N ASN A 27 -34.87 -0.88 -19.27
CA ASN A 27 -35.49 0.10 -18.38
C ASN A 27 -35.07 -0.18 -16.93
N TYR A 28 -34.22 0.66 -16.36
CA TYR A 28 -33.82 0.59 -14.95
C TYR A 28 -34.87 1.22 -14.04
N PRO A 29 -35.11 0.68 -12.83
CA PRO A 29 -34.42 -0.45 -12.21
C PRO A 29 -35.06 -1.82 -12.58
N ASN A 30 -34.23 -2.81 -12.93
CA ASN A 30 -34.65 -4.19 -13.08
C ASN A 30 -34.03 -5.06 -11.97
N ASN A 31 -34.68 -6.18 -11.63
CA ASN A 31 -34.20 -7.13 -10.63
C ASN A 31 -33.29 -8.22 -11.25
N GLY A 32 -32.75 -7.96 -12.44
CA GLY A 32 -31.94 -8.90 -13.22
C GLY A 32 -30.43 -8.68 -13.03
N PRO A 33 -29.61 -9.70 -13.32
CA PRO A 33 -28.15 -9.58 -13.24
C PRO A 33 -27.64 -8.59 -14.29
N LEU A 34 -26.71 -7.72 -13.88
CA LEU A 34 -26.15 -6.66 -14.73
C LEU A 34 -25.17 -7.18 -15.79
N LEU A 35 -24.73 -8.43 -15.64
CA LEU A 35 -23.76 -9.11 -16.49
C LEU A 35 -24.38 -10.36 -17.10
N PRO A 36 -23.96 -10.78 -18.31
CA PRO A 36 -24.49 -11.98 -18.96
C PRO A 36 -24.30 -13.21 -18.08
N GLN A 37 -25.33 -14.06 -18.02
CA GLN A 37 -25.35 -15.29 -17.22
C GLN A 37 -24.40 -16.32 -17.81
N GLY A 38 -23.16 -16.33 -17.32
CA GLY A 38 -22.17 -17.36 -17.62
C GLY A 38 -21.64 -17.97 -16.34
N ASN A 39 -21.40 -19.29 -16.35
CA ASN A 39 -20.81 -20.02 -15.24
C ASN A 39 -19.40 -20.46 -15.60
N LEU A 40 -18.44 -20.16 -14.73
CA LEU A 40 -17.08 -20.66 -14.83
C LEU A 40 -16.96 -21.91 -13.95
N GLN A 41 -16.56 -23.02 -14.54
CA GLN A 41 -16.27 -24.26 -13.83
C GLN A 41 -14.79 -24.23 -13.41
N LEU A 42 -14.53 -24.00 -12.12
CA LEU A 42 -13.17 -23.97 -11.59
C LEU A 42 -12.67 -25.40 -11.30
N THR A 43 -13.59 -26.35 -11.11
CA THR A 43 -13.33 -27.78 -11.04
C THR A 43 -14.59 -28.54 -11.49
N SER A 44 -14.52 -29.87 -11.68
CA SER A 44 -15.64 -30.70 -12.18
C SER A 44 -16.91 -30.65 -11.31
N THR A 45 -16.80 -30.17 -10.06
CA THR A 45 -17.89 -30.12 -9.08
C THR A 45 -18.23 -28.69 -8.62
N ILE A 46 -17.43 -27.68 -8.96
CA ILE A 46 -17.60 -26.30 -8.43
C ILE A 46 -17.77 -25.33 -9.59
N SER A 47 -18.99 -24.82 -9.73
CA SER A 47 -19.36 -23.77 -10.66
C SER A 47 -19.70 -22.47 -9.91
N TYR A 48 -19.12 -21.37 -10.37
CA TYR A 48 -19.46 -20.03 -9.90
C TYR A 48 -19.97 -19.18 -11.06
N SER A 49 -21.02 -18.40 -10.81
CA SER A 49 -21.49 -17.39 -11.77
C SER A 49 -20.44 -16.31 -11.96
N LEU A 50 -20.25 -15.86 -13.20
CA LEU A 50 -19.33 -14.78 -13.58
C LEU A 50 -19.57 -13.50 -12.79
N GLU A 51 -20.83 -13.13 -12.56
CA GLU A 51 -21.18 -11.94 -11.78
C GLU A 51 -20.59 -11.97 -10.37
N LYS A 52 -20.71 -13.11 -9.66
CA LYS A 52 -20.11 -13.28 -8.32
C LYS A 52 -18.59 -13.18 -8.35
N LEU A 53 -17.94 -13.72 -9.38
CA LEU A 53 -16.49 -13.63 -9.53
C LEU A 53 -16.04 -12.20 -9.83
N VAL A 54 -16.77 -11.48 -10.68
CA VAL A 54 -16.47 -10.08 -11.00
C VAL A 54 -16.67 -9.19 -9.77
N VAL A 55 -17.77 -9.37 -9.04
CA VAL A 55 -18.03 -8.61 -7.80
C VAL A 55 -17.00 -8.93 -6.72
N ALA A 56 -16.69 -10.21 -6.49
CA ALA A 56 -15.67 -10.61 -5.51
C ALA A 56 -14.26 -10.12 -5.91
N GLY A 57 -13.91 -10.23 -7.20
CA GLY A 57 -12.65 -9.73 -7.74
C GLY A 57 -12.50 -8.22 -7.64
N ALA A 58 -13.57 -7.47 -7.96
CA ALA A 58 -13.59 -6.01 -7.80
C ALA A 58 -13.49 -5.61 -6.31
N GLY A 59 -14.18 -6.32 -5.42
CA GLY A 59 -14.07 -6.11 -3.98
C GLY A 59 -12.66 -6.38 -3.45
N ALA A 60 -12.06 -7.50 -3.84
CA ALA A 60 -10.69 -7.84 -3.47
C ALA A 60 -9.67 -6.82 -4.02
N TRP A 61 -9.88 -6.33 -5.24
CA TRP A 61 -9.04 -5.30 -5.84
C TRP A 61 -9.15 -3.97 -5.10
N LEU A 62 -10.36 -3.53 -4.74
CA LEU A 62 -10.56 -2.34 -3.93
C LEU A 62 -9.90 -2.47 -2.55
N LEU A 63 -10.05 -3.63 -1.91
CA LEU A 63 -9.35 -3.93 -0.65
C LEU A 63 -7.83 -3.87 -0.85
N TYR A 64 -7.28 -4.44 -1.92
CA TYR A 64 -5.84 -4.39 -2.20
C TYR A 64 -5.32 -2.96 -2.39
N GLN A 65 -6.11 -2.09 -3.05
CA GLN A 65 -5.74 -0.68 -3.25
C GLN A 65 -5.75 0.13 -1.93
N ILE A 66 -6.61 -0.23 -0.98
CA ILE A 66 -6.69 0.40 0.35
C ILE A 66 -5.64 -0.21 1.29
N TYR A 67 -5.48 -1.52 1.22
CA TYR A 67 -4.66 -2.36 2.08
C TYR A 67 -3.51 -2.95 1.23
N ASP A 68 -2.55 -2.11 0.84
CA ASP A 68 -1.36 -2.58 0.12
C ASP A 68 -0.59 -3.57 1.01
N PRO A 69 -0.62 -4.89 0.70
CA PRO A 69 0.02 -5.90 1.54
C PRO A 69 1.55 -5.86 1.44
N LEU A 70 2.10 -5.12 0.47
CA LEU A 70 3.53 -4.95 0.26
C LEU A 70 4.06 -3.66 0.89
N ALA A 71 3.18 -2.78 1.37
CA ALA A 71 3.60 -1.56 2.04
C ALA A 71 4.15 -1.88 3.44
N PRO A 72 5.26 -1.26 3.88
CA PRO A 72 5.89 -1.52 5.17
C PRO A 72 4.89 -1.55 6.33
N ASN A 73 5.14 -2.42 7.32
CA ASN A 73 4.30 -2.58 8.52
C ASN A 73 4.21 -1.31 9.39
N TRP A 74 5.09 -0.34 9.14
CA TRP A 74 5.22 0.91 9.89
C TRP A 74 4.79 2.10 9.05
N GLN A 75 3.91 2.93 9.60
CA GLN A 75 3.62 4.25 9.08
C GLN A 75 4.64 5.24 9.66
N ILE A 76 5.34 5.97 8.79
CA ILE A 76 6.36 6.95 9.20
C ILE A 76 5.80 8.36 9.03
N VAL A 77 5.90 9.17 10.08
CA VAL A 77 5.71 10.61 10.04
C VAL A 77 7.08 11.25 10.23
N GLU A 78 7.43 12.17 9.35
CA GLU A 78 8.71 12.87 9.35
C GLU A 78 8.49 14.35 9.68
N ALA A 79 9.31 14.89 10.58
CA ALA A 79 9.36 16.32 10.88
C ALA A 79 10.81 16.81 10.87
N LYS A 80 11.06 17.91 10.16
CA LYS A 80 12.36 18.59 10.19
C LYS A 80 12.40 19.56 11.36
N VAL A 81 13.26 19.28 12.35
CA VAL A 81 13.39 20.08 13.58
C VAL A 81 14.41 21.20 13.40
N SER A 82 15.47 20.94 12.64
CA SER A 82 16.51 21.92 12.31
C SER A 82 17.06 21.63 10.91
N GLU A 83 17.99 22.46 10.41
CA GLU A 83 18.53 22.34 9.06
C GLU A 83 19.06 20.93 8.75
N ASN A 84 19.66 20.29 9.77
CA ASN A 84 20.29 18.97 9.67
C ASN A 84 19.74 17.96 10.70
N VAL A 85 18.58 18.22 11.31
CA VAL A 85 18.00 17.34 12.34
C VAL A 85 16.56 17.00 11.97
N TYR A 86 16.27 15.70 11.94
CA TYR A 86 14.99 15.12 11.57
C TYR A 86 14.48 14.23 12.68
N VAL A 87 13.20 14.31 12.99
CA VAL A 87 12.48 13.39 13.87
C VAL A 87 11.60 12.50 13.02
N PHE A 88 11.68 11.21 13.25
CA PHE A 88 10.76 10.22 12.71
C PHE A 88 9.90 9.66 13.83
N ASP A 89 8.59 9.73 13.66
CA ASP A 89 7.61 9.04 14.49
C ASP A 89 7.01 7.89 13.68
N LEU A 90 7.12 6.67 14.20
CA LEU A 90 6.69 5.46 13.55
C LEU A 90 5.57 4.84 14.36
N LYS A 91 4.46 4.55 13.70
CA LYS A 91 3.34 3.81 14.27
C LYS A 91 3.10 2.53 13.50
N MET A 92 2.98 1.41 14.22
CA MET A 92 2.75 0.12 13.59
C MET A 92 1.33 0.07 13.03
N LYS A 93 1.15 -0.30 11.76
CA LYS A 93 -0.20 -0.43 11.16
C LYS A 93 -1.03 -1.43 11.96
N ARG A 94 -2.33 -1.15 12.14
CA ARG A 94 -3.25 -2.00 12.94
C ARG A 94 -3.36 -3.43 12.42
N PHE A 95 -3.26 -3.60 11.10
CA PHE A 95 -3.24 -4.89 10.45
C PHE A 95 -1.87 -5.04 9.79
N HIS A 96 -1.08 -5.97 10.30
CA HIS A 96 0.28 -6.26 9.83
C HIS A 96 0.48 -7.77 9.83
N THR A 97 1.38 -8.25 8.97
CA THR A 97 1.79 -9.65 8.93
C THR A 97 3.28 -9.72 9.31
N GLY A 98 3.62 -10.59 10.26
CA GLY A 98 4.99 -10.75 10.75
C GLY A 98 5.33 -9.97 12.03
N GLY A 99 6.63 -9.90 12.33
CA GLY A 99 7.18 -9.40 13.58
C GLY A 99 7.42 -7.89 13.63
N SER A 100 7.46 -7.35 14.86
CA SER A 100 7.58 -5.91 15.12
C SER A 100 9.02 -5.36 15.19
N GLY A 101 10.06 -6.19 15.01
CA GLY A 101 11.46 -5.76 15.18
C GLY A 101 12.04 -4.89 14.06
N GLU A 102 11.24 -4.45 13.10
CA GLU A 102 11.72 -3.79 11.89
C GLU A 102 11.86 -2.26 12.03
N ALA A 103 11.36 -1.65 13.12
CA ALA A 103 11.27 -0.21 13.27
C ALA A 103 12.62 0.52 13.06
N MET A 104 13.69 0.02 13.69
CA MET A 104 15.04 0.57 13.50
C MET A 104 15.51 0.48 12.03
N MET A 105 15.21 -0.62 11.33
CA MET A 105 15.57 -0.75 9.91
C MET A 105 14.79 0.23 9.03
N VAL A 106 13.52 0.47 9.37
CA VAL A 106 12.67 1.45 8.68
C VAL A 106 13.23 2.87 8.86
N ILE A 107 13.63 3.24 10.08
CA ILE A 107 14.29 4.53 10.36
C ILE A 107 15.58 4.66 9.56
N LYS A 108 16.46 3.66 9.60
CA LYS A 108 17.74 3.69 8.84
C LYS A 108 17.51 3.82 7.34
N ARG A 109 16.53 3.09 6.80
CA ARG A 109 16.16 3.18 5.37
C ARG A 109 15.67 4.58 5.00
N ARG A 110 14.81 5.18 5.81
CA ARG A 110 14.30 6.55 5.57
C ARG A 110 15.40 7.61 5.72
N ALA A 111 16.23 7.49 6.75
CA ALA A 111 17.38 8.36 6.95
C ALA A 111 18.35 8.32 5.77
N GLU A 112 18.65 7.12 5.26
CA GLU A 112 19.51 6.94 4.10
C GLU A 112 18.87 7.47 2.81
N GLN A 113 17.55 7.36 2.66
CA GLN A 113 16.83 8.00 1.57
C GLN A 113 16.96 9.53 1.63
N LEU A 114 16.73 10.13 2.79
CA LEU A 114 16.89 11.57 3.01
C LEU A 114 18.31 12.05 2.80
N ARG A 115 19.31 11.24 3.19
CA ARG A 115 20.72 11.54 2.95
C ARG A 115 20.97 11.74 1.45
N ARG A 116 20.45 10.82 0.62
CA ARG A 116 20.59 10.88 -0.84
C ARG A 116 19.76 11.99 -1.46
N GLU A 117 18.52 12.19 -1.02
CA GLU A 117 17.61 13.22 -1.54
C GLU A 117 18.13 14.64 -1.30
N ASN A 118 18.76 14.89 -0.14
CA ASN A 118 19.24 16.21 0.26
C ASN A 118 20.76 16.40 0.11
N GLY A 119 21.48 15.41 -0.43
CA GLY A 119 22.92 15.50 -0.67
C GLY A 119 23.80 15.55 0.59
N PHE A 120 23.36 14.94 1.69
CA PHE A 120 24.17 14.83 2.91
C PHE A 120 25.29 13.79 2.76
N ALA A 121 26.43 14.02 3.43
CA ALA A 121 27.58 13.11 3.36
C ALA A 121 27.34 11.85 4.21
N SER A 122 26.79 12.02 5.42
CA SER A 122 26.48 10.93 6.33
C SER A 122 25.29 11.28 7.23
N TYR A 123 24.79 10.29 7.96
CA TYR A 123 23.76 10.48 8.99
C TYR A 123 24.13 9.68 10.24
N ARG A 124 23.57 10.11 11.38
CA ARG A 124 23.66 9.43 12.67
C ARG A 124 22.30 9.41 13.31
N VAL A 125 21.89 8.25 13.82
CA VAL A 125 20.74 8.14 14.73
C VAL A 125 21.23 8.56 16.11
N VAL A 126 20.68 9.67 16.61
CA VAL A 126 21.07 10.28 17.89
C VAL A 126 20.28 9.65 19.03
N ASP A 127 18.99 9.44 18.82
CA ASP A 127 18.10 8.85 19.81
C ASP A 127 17.17 7.85 19.14
N TYR A 128 16.82 6.80 19.86
CA TYR A 128 15.88 5.78 19.44
C TYR A 128 15.13 5.23 20.64
N VAL A 129 13.80 5.32 20.56
CA VAL A 129 12.89 4.76 21.55
C VAL A 129 11.90 3.88 20.83
N GLU A 130 11.66 2.67 21.35
CA GLU A 130 10.59 1.79 20.90
C GLU A 130 9.73 1.41 22.10
N GLY A 131 8.42 1.40 21.90
CA GLY A 131 7.49 1.10 22.96
C GLY A 131 6.14 0.59 22.47
N ILE A 132 5.28 0.33 23.44
CA ILE A 132 3.89 -0.01 23.23
C ILE A 132 3.08 1.09 23.88
N GLU A 133 2.30 1.82 23.09
CA GLU A 133 1.36 2.80 23.58
C GLU A 133 0.01 2.11 23.78
N SER A 134 -0.57 2.22 24.98
CA SER A 134 -1.93 1.74 25.25
C SER A 134 -2.94 2.71 24.67
N SER A 135 -3.21 2.61 23.36
CA SER A 135 -4.29 3.35 22.71
C SER A 135 -5.61 2.57 22.81
N THR A 136 -6.73 3.27 23.03
CA THR A 136 -8.05 2.63 22.97
C THR A 136 -8.45 2.47 21.50
N PRO A 137 -8.82 1.28 21.00
CA PRO A 137 -9.20 0.06 21.71
C PRO A 137 -8.15 -1.07 21.78
N VAL A 138 -6.97 -0.93 21.16
CA VAL A 138 -5.89 -1.93 21.20
C VAL A 138 -4.55 -1.23 21.32
N ALA A 139 -3.66 -1.78 22.15
CA ALA A 139 -2.30 -1.28 22.30
C ALA A 139 -1.55 -1.32 20.96
N GLN A 140 -0.87 -0.23 20.61
CA GLN A 140 -0.17 -0.07 19.34
C GLN A 140 1.32 0.13 19.60
N ARG A 141 2.17 -0.53 18.83
CA ARG A 141 3.62 -0.29 18.90
C ARG A 141 3.95 1.03 18.24
N TYR A 142 4.85 1.76 18.88
CA TYR A 142 5.42 2.98 18.32
C TYR A 142 6.95 2.91 18.41
N ALA A 143 7.60 3.66 17.54
CA ALA A 143 9.03 3.91 17.64
C ALA A 143 9.30 5.36 17.24
N GLN A 144 10.24 5.99 17.92
CA GLN A 144 10.69 7.33 17.61
C GLN A 144 12.20 7.31 17.36
N GLY A 145 12.64 8.04 16.34
CA GLY A 145 14.04 8.19 16.00
C GLY A 145 14.40 9.65 15.77
N LEU A 146 15.43 10.13 16.46
CA LEU A 146 16.07 11.41 16.16
C LEU A 146 17.28 11.15 15.29
N VAL A 147 17.33 11.75 14.10
CA VAL A 147 18.42 11.58 13.15
C VAL A 147 19.07 12.91 12.83
N GLN A 148 20.38 12.97 13.02
CA GLN A 148 21.20 14.10 12.65
C GLN A 148 21.96 13.78 11.36
N MET A 149 21.90 14.70 10.41
CA MET A 149 22.60 14.64 9.15
C MET A 149 23.91 15.42 9.24
N ALA A 150 24.94 14.96 8.54
CA ALA A 150 26.19 15.68 8.40
C ALA A 150 26.43 16.03 6.94
N ARG A 151 26.80 17.29 6.69
CA ARG A 151 27.34 17.71 5.39
C ARG A 151 28.85 17.48 5.40
N SER A 152 29.42 17.14 4.25
CA SER A 152 30.86 17.25 4.07
C SER A 152 31.22 18.73 4.24
N SER A 153 32.12 19.05 5.17
CA SER A 153 32.73 20.38 5.19
C SER A 153 33.37 20.62 3.83
N PRO A 154 33.23 21.82 3.23
CA PRO A 154 34.12 22.23 2.16
C PRO A 154 35.58 22.25 2.64
#